data_AF-A0A397HBW3-F1
#
_entry.id   AF-A0A397HBW3-F1
#
_cell.length_a   1.000
_cell.length_b   1.000
_cell.length_c   1.000
_cell.angle_alpha   90.00
_cell.angle_beta   90.00
_cell.angle_gamma   90.00
#
_symmetry.space_group_name_H-M   'P 1'
#
loop_
_entity.id
_entity.type
_entity.pdbx_description
1 polymer ?
#
loop_
_entity_poly.entity_id
_entity_poly.type
_entity_poly.pdbx_seq_one_letter_code
_entity_poly.pdbx_strand_id
1 'polypeptide(L)'
;MLKKLSLDDAIKIAKEHSGEYLFTQYINISTPMFWKCKEGHTWVVCLKGIRNSRSWCRICSEGRYTLKDVKEFASNKGGECISTLFINSYSHLMWRCSKGHKWNASFHNVKTNGTWCPRCANVARCTLKDAIEFSRKKDGLCLSTVFINNHSPLSWRCSKGHEIKNQGGWCPYCAKSPKLTIEDAKQFAIMKNGQCISIEYKNIHTSLIWNCQYGHQWQACFEQVKLRKTWCPFCANCRNLEDAKKLALSRNGDNVKHQGTWCPLCKNKREKLCRNIVSKYLGPPSTIRRPIFTKTSEHPYGLELDIYYPQYGLAIEYDDKDPEKTIRDELFALGLLN
;
A
#
# COMPACT_ATOMS: atom_id res chain seq x y z
N MET A 1 -35.99 46.90 -35.14
CA MET A 1 -36.37 46.04 -36.28
C MET A 1 -35.17 45.17 -36.66
N LEU A 2 -35.29 43.85 -36.60
CA LEU A 2 -34.23 42.95 -37.07
C LEU A 2 -34.21 42.97 -38.61
N LYS A 3 -33.08 43.40 -39.20
CA LYS A 3 -32.86 43.32 -40.65
C LYS A 3 -33.16 41.89 -41.13
N LYS A 4 -34.06 41.75 -42.11
CA LYS A 4 -34.32 40.47 -42.79
C LYS A 4 -33.02 40.04 -43.47
N LEU A 5 -32.49 38.89 -43.07
CA LEU A 5 -31.29 38.30 -43.64
C LEU A 5 -31.57 37.87 -45.09
N SER A 6 -30.73 38.31 -46.03
CA SER A 6 -30.84 38.01 -47.46
C SER A 6 -29.79 36.99 -47.93
N LEU A 7 -29.90 36.55 -49.19
CA LEU A 7 -28.89 35.70 -49.82
C LEU A 7 -27.51 36.41 -49.89
N ASP A 8 -27.49 37.74 -50.04
CA ASP A 8 -26.24 38.52 -50.04
C ASP A 8 -25.52 38.45 -48.70
N ASP A 9 -26.26 38.37 -47.59
CA ASP A 9 -25.67 38.18 -46.26
C ASP A 9 -24.96 36.82 -46.16
N ALA A 10 -25.51 35.77 -46.78
CA ALA A 10 -24.88 34.46 -46.81
C ALA A 10 -23.56 34.47 -47.60
N ILE A 11 -23.55 35.14 -48.76
CA ILE A 11 -22.36 35.31 -49.60
C ILE A 11 -21.29 36.11 -48.85
N LYS A 12 -21.69 37.17 -48.14
CA LYS A 12 -20.79 38.00 -47.35
C LYS A 12 -20.13 37.20 -46.22
N ILE A 13 -20.90 36.44 -45.45
CA ILE A 13 -20.39 35.59 -44.36
C ILE A 13 -19.41 34.54 -44.91
N ALA A 14 -19.73 33.91 -46.06
CA ALA A 14 -18.82 32.97 -46.70
C ALA A 14 -17.47 33.61 -47.08
N LYS A 15 -17.51 34.80 -47.70
CA LYS A 15 -16.30 35.56 -48.09
C LYS A 15 -15.47 35.99 -46.87
N GLU A 16 -16.11 36.47 -45.81
CA GLU A 16 -15.42 36.88 -44.57
C GLU A 16 -14.60 35.74 -43.95
N HIS A 17 -15.06 34.50 -44.09
CA HIS A 17 -14.38 33.32 -43.56
C HIS A 17 -13.58 32.53 -44.60
N SER A 18 -13.29 33.13 -45.75
CA SER A 18 -12.56 32.49 -46.86
C SER A 18 -13.17 31.13 -47.26
N GLY A 19 -14.49 31.02 -47.19
CA GLY A 19 -15.24 29.85 -47.56
C GLY A 19 -16.17 30.11 -48.74
N GLU A 20 -16.81 29.04 -49.20
CA GLU A 20 -17.72 29.03 -50.33
C GLU A 20 -19.12 28.60 -49.88
N TYR A 21 -20.13 29.16 -50.50
CA TYR A 21 -21.52 28.70 -50.42
C TYR A 21 -21.82 27.88 -51.67
N LEU A 22 -22.32 26.64 -51.49
CA LEU A 22 -22.46 25.65 -52.57
C LEU A 22 -23.90 25.47 -53.10
N PHE A 23 -24.72 26.53 -53.03
CA PHE A 23 -26.02 26.65 -53.70
C PHE A 23 -27.17 25.75 -53.21
N THR A 24 -28.26 26.40 -52.83
CA THR A 24 -29.65 25.90 -52.72
C THR A 24 -30.61 27.05 -53.05
N GLN A 25 -31.83 26.78 -53.54
CA GLN A 25 -32.88 27.80 -53.66
C GLN A 25 -33.13 28.42 -52.27
N TYR A 26 -32.77 29.69 -52.07
CA TYR A 26 -32.98 30.37 -50.80
C TYR A 26 -34.45 30.76 -50.66
N ILE A 27 -35.18 30.03 -49.81
CA ILE A 27 -36.60 30.29 -49.56
C ILE A 27 -36.75 31.22 -48.35
N ASN A 28 -35.99 30.98 -47.29
CA ASN A 28 -36.00 31.78 -46.06
C ASN A 28 -34.74 31.51 -45.20
N ILE A 29 -34.61 32.24 -44.08
CA ILE A 29 -33.46 32.17 -43.15
C ILE A 29 -33.26 30.80 -42.48
N SER A 30 -34.26 29.92 -42.53
CA SER A 30 -34.25 28.57 -41.97
C SER A 30 -33.97 27.51 -43.04
N THR A 31 -33.86 27.91 -44.31
CA THR A 31 -33.53 26.99 -45.42
C THR A 31 -32.13 26.41 -45.18
N PRO A 32 -31.97 25.07 -45.22
CA PRO A 32 -30.66 24.44 -45.12
C PRO A 32 -29.77 24.89 -46.27
N MET A 33 -28.57 25.38 -45.96
CA MET A 33 -27.59 25.86 -46.94
C MET A 33 -26.32 25.02 -46.84
N PHE A 34 -25.67 24.76 -47.98
CA PHE A 34 -24.40 24.05 -48.05
C PHE A 34 -23.23 25.04 -48.00
N TRP A 35 -22.31 24.80 -47.07
CA TRP A 35 -21.15 25.65 -46.81
C TRP A 35 -19.87 24.84 -46.97
N LYS A 36 -18.80 25.50 -47.41
CA LYS A 36 -17.46 24.94 -47.53
C LYS A 36 -16.44 25.90 -46.93
N CYS A 37 -15.53 25.43 -46.08
CA CYS A 37 -14.45 26.28 -45.55
C CYS A 37 -13.19 26.24 -46.43
N LYS A 38 -12.22 27.11 -46.13
CA LYS A 38 -10.90 27.14 -46.78
C LYS A 38 -10.16 25.80 -46.80
N GLU A 39 -10.33 24.97 -45.77
CA GLU A 39 -9.71 23.64 -45.65
C GLU A 39 -10.49 22.55 -46.43
N GLY A 40 -11.55 22.94 -47.14
CA GLY A 40 -12.37 22.04 -47.97
C GLY A 40 -13.46 21.27 -47.22
N HIS A 41 -13.64 21.49 -45.91
CA HIS A 41 -14.72 20.84 -45.17
C HIS A 41 -16.09 21.38 -45.60
N THR A 42 -17.04 20.49 -45.87
CA THR A 42 -18.40 20.84 -46.25
C THR A 42 -19.40 20.51 -45.14
N TRP A 43 -20.36 21.39 -44.87
CA TRP A 43 -21.44 21.13 -43.91
C TRP A 43 -22.74 21.81 -44.32
N VAL A 44 -23.85 21.36 -43.72
CA VAL A 44 -25.20 21.91 -43.96
C VAL A 44 -25.68 22.64 -42.72
N VAL A 45 -26.03 23.91 -42.86
CA VAL A 45 -26.69 24.70 -41.79
C VAL A 45 -27.48 25.85 -42.41
N CYS A 46 -28.55 26.30 -41.75
CA CYS A 46 -29.31 27.46 -42.21
C CYS A 46 -28.59 28.79 -41.88
N LEU A 47 -29.00 29.88 -42.56
CA LEU A 47 -28.39 31.21 -42.41
C LEU A 47 -28.52 31.78 -40.98
N LYS A 48 -29.63 31.51 -40.29
CA LYS A 48 -29.75 31.87 -38.86
C LYS A 48 -28.74 31.09 -37.99
N GLY A 49 -28.54 29.81 -38.31
CA GLY A 49 -27.63 28.92 -37.60
C GLY A 49 -26.17 29.28 -37.79
N ILE A 50 -25.74 29.64 -39.01
CA ILE A 50 -24.36 30.05 -39.28
C ILE A 50 -24.03 31.38 -38.58
N ARG A 51 -24.95 32.35 -38.61
CA ARG A 51 -24.75 33.68 -38.00
C ARG A 51 -24.67 33.61 -36.47
N ASN A 52 -25.44 32.72 -35.86
CA ASN A 52 -25.46 32.53 -34.42
C ASN A 52 -24.42 31.51 -33.93
N SER A 53 -23.66 30.89 -34.84
CA SER A 53 -22.63 29.92 -34.48
C SER A 53 -21.43 30.60 -33.84
N ARG A 54 -20.86 29.96 -32.80
CA ARG A 54 -19.58 30.39 -32.20
C ARG A 54 -18.36 30.04 -33.05
N SER A 55 -18.52 29.15 -34.03
CA SER A 55 -17.46 28.76 -34.95
C SER A 55 -17.97 28.67 -36.39
N TRP A 56 -17.15 29.14 -37.33
CA TRP A 56 -17.44 29.12 -38.76
C TRP A 56 -17.60 27.69 -39.28
N CYS A 57 -16.63 26.83 -38.99
CA CYS A 57 -16.63 25.43 -39.40
C CYS A 57 -16.45 24.55 -38.16
N ARG A 58 -17.44 23.71 -37.85
CA ARG A 58 -17.38 22.78 -36.71
C ARG A 58 -16.22 21.81 -36.82
N ILE A 59 -15.91 21.37 -38.04
CA ILE A 59 -14.79 20.46 -38.30
C ILE A 59 -13.45 21.16 -38.08
N CYS A 60 -13.31 22.44 -38.46
CA CYS A 60 -12.10 23.21 -38.10
C CYS A 60 -12.03 23.57 -36.61
N SER A 61 -13.17 23.76 -35.93
CA SER A 61 -13.19 24.09 -34.50
C SER A 61 -13.03 22.87 -33.58
N GLU A 62 -13.50 21.70 -34.02
CA GLU A 62 -13.47 20.44 -33.24
C GLU A 62 -12.36 19.49 -33.73
N GLY A 63 -11.98 19.54 -35.01
CA GLY A 63 -10.95 18.72 -35.66
C GLY A 63 -9.63 19.47 -35.78
N ARG A 64 -8.76 19.34 -34.78
CA ARG A 64 -7.46 20.02 -34.73
C ARG A 64 -6.44 19.52 -35.77
N TYR A 65 -6.70 18.41 -36.46
CA TYR A 65 -5.71 17.73 -37.30
C TYR A 65 -6.33 17.20 -38.58
N THR A 66 -5.60 17.38 -39.68
CA THR A 66 -5.88 16.87 -41.01
C THR A 66 -5.02 15.64 -41.30
N LEU A 67 -5.32 14.89 -42.37
CA LEU A 67 -4.46 13.78 -42.82
C LEU A 67 -3.03 14.25 -43.12
N LYS A 68 -2.87 15.51 -43.58
CA LYS A 68 -1.56 16.11 -43.83
C LYS A 68 -0.76 16.26 -42.53
N ASP A 69 -1.39 16.78 -41.47
CA ASP A 69 -0.76 16.92 -40.15
C ASP A 69 -0.35 15.57 -39.55
N VAL A 70 -1.16 14.54 -39.79
CA VAL A 70 -0.89 13.16 -39.37
C VAL A 70 0.34 12.59 -40.10
N LYS A 71 0.42 12.79 -41.42
CA LYS A 71 1.57 12.35 -42.22
C LYS A 71 2.85 13.10 -41.83
N GLU A 72 2.76 14.40 -41.60
CA GLU A 72 3.89 15.22 -41.13
C GLU A 72 4.37 14.77 -39.75
N PHE A 73 3.45 14.49 -38.82
CA PHE A 73 3.79 13.93 -37.52
C PHE A 73 4.54 12.60 -37.64
N ALA A 74 4.12 11.73 -38.56
CA ALA A 74 4.80 10.45 -38.78
C ALA A 74 6.23 10.66 -39.30
N SER A 75 6.39 11.55 -40.29
CA SER A 75 7.70 11.92 -40.84
C SER A 75 8.64 12.49 -39.78
N ASN A 76 8.14 13.39 -38.91
CA ASN A 76 8.90 13.98 -37.82
C ASN A 76 9.36 12.95 -36.78
N LYS A 77 8.65 11.83 -36.64
CA LYS A 77 9.06 10.70 -35.78
C LYS A 77 9.93 9.67 -36.51
N GLY A 78 10.36 9.96 -37.74
CA GLY A 78 11.17 9.05 -38.54
C GLY A 78 10.38 7.83 -39.00
N GLY A 79 9.13 8.02 -39.43
CA GLY A 79 8.33 6.97 -40.04
C GLY A 79 7.25 7.55 -40.97
N GLU A 80 6.21 6.77 -41.25
CA GLU A 80 5.13 7.18 -42.15
C GLU A 80 3.77 6.67 -41.66
N CYS A 81 2.72 7.38 -42.06
CA CYS A 81 1.35 6.91 -41.97
C CYS A 81 0.98 6.27 -43.32
N ILE A 82 0.68 4.98 -43.31
CA ILE A 82 0.30 4.18 -44.49
C ILE A 82 -1.16 4.44 -44.89
N SER A 83 -2.02 4.76 -43.91
CA SER A 83 -3.43 5.01 -44.16
C SER A 83 -3.65 6.21 -45.08
N THR A 84 -4.54 6.04 -46.05
CA THR A 84 -4.94 7.08 -47.02
C THR A 84 -6.14 7.91 -46.56
N LEU A 85 -6.88 7.43 -45.55
CA LEU A 85 -8.05 8.09 -45.00
C LEU A 85 -7.86 8.40 -43.52
N PHE A 86 -8.20 9.63 -43.12
CA PHE A 86 -8.25 10.07 -41.72
C PHE A 86 -9.65 10.60 -41.43
N ILE A 87 -10.39 9.89 -40.58
CA ILE A 87 -11.75 10.27 -40.21
C ILE A 87 -11.70 11.22 -39.00
N ASN A 88 -10.98 10.83 -37.95
CA ASN A 88 -10.78 11.64 -36.73
C ASN A 88 -9.60 11.13 -35.89
N SER A 89 -9.24 11.85 -34.82
CA SER A 89 -8.11 11.51 -33.94
C SER A 89 -8.22 10.14 -33.25
N TYR A 90 -9.41 9.57 -33.12
CA TYR A 90 -9.66 8.26 -32.51
C TYR A 90 -9.71 7.12 -33.55
N SER A 91 -9.85 7.45 -34.83
CA SER A 91 -9.83 6.47 -35.91
C SER A 91 -8.47 5.79 -36.01
N HIS A 92 -8.51 4.48 -36.22
CA HIS A 92 -7.35 3.63 -36.33
C HIS A 92 -6.62 3.85 -37.66
N LEU A 93 -5.33 4.14 -37.58
CA LEU A 93 -4.46 4.33 -38.73
C LEU A 93 -3.33 3.30 -38.70
N MET A 94 -2.84 2.98 -39.90
CA MET A 94 -1.70 2.10 -40.08
C MET A 94 -0.42 2.94 -40.15
N TRP A 95 0.56 2.60 -39.32
CA TRP A 95 1.82 3.32 -39.16
C TRP A 95 3.01 2.43 -39.52
N ARG A 96 4.12 3.03 -39.95
CA ARG A 96 5.40 2.36 -40.16
C ARG A 96 6.55 3.20 -39.61
N CYS A 97 7.48 2.61 -38.85
CA CYS A 97 8.67 3.32 -38.38
C CYS A 97 9.86 3.14 -39.34
N SER A 98 10.94 3.88 -39.12
CA SER A 98 12.21 3.77 -39.87
C SER A 98 12.80 2.35 -39.88
N LYS A 99 12.58 1.56 -38.82
CA LYS A 99 12.98 0.14 -38.76
C LYS A 99 12.03 -0.82 -39.50
N GLY A 100 11.03 -0.31 -40.20
CA GLY A 100 10.07 -1.09 -40.98
C GLY A 100 8.94 -1.74 -40.18
N HIS A 101 8.84 -1.52 -38.86
CA HIS A 101 7.75 -2.07 -38.07
C HIS A 101 6.43 -1.40 -38.41
N LYS A 102 5.41 -2.20 -38.72
CA LYS A 102 4.04 -1.75 -38.96
C LYS A 102 3.17 -1.97 -37.73
N TRP A 103 2.30 -1.02 -37.39
CA TRP A 103 1.32 -1.19 -36.31
C TRP A 103 0.05 -0.39 -36.57
N ASN A 104 -1.05 -0.81 -35.93
CA ASN A 104 -2.34 -0.15 -35.99
C ASN A 104 -2.59 0.60 -34.66
N ALA A 105 -2.83 1.91 -34.74
CA ALA A 105 -3.15 2.74 -33.59
C ALA A 105 -3.90 4.01 -34.01
N SER A 106 -4.67 4.60 -33.09
CA SER A 106 -5.29 5.91 -33.33
C SER A 106 -4.29 7.05 -33.21
N PHE A 107 -4.51 8.15 -33.93
CA PHE A 107 -3.62 9.30 -33.88
C PHE A 107 -3.50 9.90 -32.47
N HIS A 108 -4.61 9.96 -31.74
CA HIS A 108 -4.63 10.40 -30.34
C HIS A 108 -3.65 9.58 -29.50
N ASN A 109 -3.73 8.26 -29.56
CA ASN A 109 -2.88 7.36 -28.77
C ASN A 109 -1.39 7.49 -29.15
N VAL A 110 -1.07 7.59 -30.45
CA VAL A 110 0.32 7.73 -30.89
C VAL A 110 0.92 9.07 -30.45
N LYS A 111 0.10 10.13 -30.39
CA LYS A 111 0.53 11.45 -29.94
C LYS A 111 0.70 11.54 -28.42
N THR A 112 -0.20 10.93 -27.64
CA THR A 112 -0.22 11.04 -26.17
C THR A 112 0.65 10.01 -25.47
N ASN A 113 0.74 8.77 -25.94
CA ASN A 113 1.35 7.65 -25.18
C ASN A 113 2.88 7.65 -25.11
N GLY A 114 3.57 8.74 -25.48
CA GLY A 114 5.03 8.89 -25.39
C GLY A 114 5.86 7.89 -26.21
N THR A 115 5.22 6.87 -26.79
CA THR A 115 5.83 5.73 -27.47
C THR A 115 5.48 5.77 -28.93
N TRP A 116 6.46 6.10 -29.78
CA TRP A 116 6.25 6.18 -31.23
C TRP A 116 5.97 4.82 -31.85
N CYS A 117 6.88 3.86 -31.68
CA CYS A 117 6.75 2.51 -32.22
C CYS A 117 6.85 1.50 -31.07
N PRO A 118 5.79 0.69 -30.82
CA PRO A 118 5.78 -0.24 -29.69
C PRO A 118 6.89 -1.28 -29.81
N ARG A 119 7.22 -1.72 -31.03
CA ARG A 119 8.33 -2.66 -31.26
C ARG A 119 9.68 -2.00 -30.99
N CYS A 120 9.92 -0.78 -31.47
CA CYS A 120 11.19 -0.09 -31.18
C CYS A 120 11.36 0.23 -29.68
N ALA A 121 10.27 0.58 -28.99
CA ALA A 121 10.31 0.84 -27.56
C ALA A 121 10.51 -0.44 -26.73
N ASN A 122 10.04 -1.59 -27.21
CA ASN A 122 10.15 -2.87 -26.50
C ASN A 122 11.47 -3.61 -26.79
N VAL A 123 12.15 -3.31 -27.90
CA VAL A 123 13.45 -3.90 -28.29
C VAL A 123 14.61 -3.41 -27.41
N ALA A 124 14.48 -2.28 -26.73
CA ALA A 124 15.57 -1.67 -25.97
C ALA A 124 15.83 -2.24 -24.56
N ARG A 125 15.20 -3.37 -24.17
CA ARG A 125 15.25 -3.78 -22.74
C ARG A 125 16.23 -4.89 -22.38
N CYS A 126 16.44 -5.92 -23.18
CA CYS A 126 17.45 -6.95 -22.89
C CYS A 126 17.90 -7.66 -24.18
N THR A 127 19.20 -7.80 -24.37
CA THR A 127 19.86 -8.68 -25.36
C THR A 127 20.38 -9.95 -24.69
N LEU A 128 20.78 -10.95 -25.48
CA LEU A 128 21.45 -12.15 -24.93
C LEU A 128 22.74 -11.78 -24.17
N LYS A 129 23.46 -10.75 -24.61
CA LYS A 129 24.64 -10.25 -23.91
C LYS A 129 24.27 -9.72 -22.52
N ASP A 130 23.18 -8.96 -22.41
CA ASP A 130 22.68 -8.45 -21.14
C ASP A 130 22.25 -9.60 -20.20
N ALA A 131 21.69 -10.68 -20.75
CA ALA A 131 21.37 -11.89 -19.98
C ALA A 131 22.63 -12.58 -19.44
N ILE A 132 23.69 -12.73 -20.25
CA ILE A 132 24.97 -13.30 -19.82
C ILE A 132 25.63 -12.43 -18.74
N GLU A 133 25.61 -11.11 -18.90
CA GLU A 133 26.16 -10.20 -17.90
C GLU A 133 25.36 -10.24 -16.59
N PHE A 134 24.03 -10.29 -16.67
CA PHE A 134 23.15 -10.45 -15.52
C PHE A 134 23.43 -11.76 -14.77
N SER A 135 23.68 -12.86 -15.49
CA SER A 135 24.02 -14.14 -14.86
C SER A 135 25.32 -14.05 -14.08
N ARG A 136 26.35 -13.41 -14.66
CA ARG A 136 27.65 -13.18 -14.00
C ARG A 136 27.51 -12.35 -12.73
N LYS A 137 26.71 -11.29 -12.75
CA LYS A 137 26.45 -10.44 -11.57
C LYS A 137 25.77 -11.20 -10.41
N LYS A 138 25.11 -12.32 -10.70
CA LYS A 138 24.42 -13.17 -9.72
C LYS A 138 25.17 -14.47 -9.42
N ASP A 139 26.47 -14.51 -9.73
CA ASP A 139 27.35 -15.69 -9.60
C ASP A 139 26.76 -16.93 -10.28
N GLY A 140 26.23 -16.77 -11.50
CA GLY A 140 25.64 -17.86 -12.27
C GLY A 140 25.95 -17.80 -13.76
N LEU A 141 25.49 -18.83 -14.46
CA LEU A 141 25.72 -19.04 -15.88
C LEU A 141 24.40 -18.96 -16.64
N CYS A 142 24.38 -18.24 -17.75
CA CYS A 142 23.31 -18.33 -18.74
C CYS A 142 23.58 -19.57 -19.61
N LEU A 143 22.63 -20.51 -19.66
CA LEU A 143 22.70 -21.71 -20.49
C LEU A 143 22.01 -21.52 -21.84
N SER A 144 21.22 -20.46 -22.00
CA SER A 144 20.56 -20.15 -23.27
C SER A 144 21.53 -19.60 -24.29
N THR A 145 21.51 -20.18 -25.49
CA THR A 145 22.31 -19.74 -26.64
C THR A 145 21.55 -18.81 -27.59
N VAL A 146 20.23 -18.70 -27.44
CA VAL A 146 19.35 -17.90 -28.31
C VAL A 146 18.40 -17.05 -27.45
N PHE A 147 18.30 -15.76 -27.78
CA PHE A 147 17.32 -14.83 -27.19
C PHE A 147 16.31 -14.44 -28.26
N ILE A 148 15.05 -14.88 -28.10
CA ILE A 148 13.98 -14.63 -29.08
C ILE A 148 13.26 -13.32 -28.75
N ASN A 149 12.79 -13.16 -27.50
CA ASN A 149 12.09 -11.97 -27.01
C ASN A 149 12.01 -11.96 -25.47
N ASN A 150 11.51 -10.86 -24.88
CA ASN A 150 11.37 -10.68 -23.42
C ASN A 150 10.37 -11.64 -22.73
N HIS A 151 9.57 -12.38 -23.50
CA HIS A 151 8.60 -13.36 -23.00
C HIS A 151 9.08 -14.80 -23.14
N SER A 152 10.20 -15.01 -23.84
CA SER A 152 10.77 -16.34 -24.04
C SER A 152 11.61 -16.72 -22.82
N PRO A 153 11.36 -17.89 -22.20
CA PRO A 153 12.09 -18.28 -21.02
C PRO A 153 13.56 -18.55 -21.38
N LEU A 154 14.46 -18.01 -20.56
CA LEU A 154 15.88 -18.32 -20.62
C LEU A 154 16.22 -19.38 -19.57
N SER A 155 17.26 -20.15 -19.87
CA SER A 155 17.82 -21.19 -19.00
C SER A 155 19.07 -20.65 -18.31
N TRP A 156 19.19 -20.90 -17.00
CA TRP A 156 20.27 -20.40 -16.16
C TRP A 156 20.72 -21.48 -15.17
N ARG A 157 21.98 -21.41 -14.74
CA ARG A 157 22.54 -22.19 -13.62
C ARG A 157 23.03 -21.23 -12.54
N CYS A 158 22.54 -21.32 -11.30
CA CYS A 158 23.04 -20.47 -10.20
C CYS A 158 24.31 -21.04 -9.55
N SER A 159 24.99 -20.24 -8.71
CA SER A 159 26.17 -20.67 -7.91
C SER A 159 25.93 -21.93 -7.07
N LYS A 160 24.72 -22.12 -6.54
CA LYS A 160 24.34 -23.34 -5.79
C LYS A 160 24.05 -24.57 -6.68
N GLY A 161 24.29 -24.47 -7.99
CA GLY A 161 24.10 -25.57 -8.94
C GLY A 161 22.68 -25.78 -9.48
N HIS A 162 21.70 -24.98 -9.08
CA HIS A 162 20.33 -25.12 -9.60
C HIS A 162 20.22 -24.67 -11.06
N GLU A 163 19.63 -25.53 -11.90
CA GLU A 163 19.28 -25.23 -13.28
C GLU A 163 17.80 -24.87 -13.41
N ILE A 164 17.50 -23.68 -13.95
CA ILE A 164 16.13 -23.18 -14.06
C ILE A 164 15.90 -22.60 -15.44
N LYS A 165 14.71 -22.90 -15.99
CA LYS A 165 14.15 -22.25 -17.16
C LYS A 165 12.87 -21.50 -16.77
N ASN A 166 12.89 -20.17 -16.80
CA ASN A 166 11.75 -19.35 -16.36
C ASN A 166 11.52 -18.09 -17.20
N GLN A 167 10.28 -17.61 -17.20
CA GLN A 167 9.89 -16.33 -17.78
C GLN A 167 9.91 -15.27 -16.68
N GLY A 168 11.05 -14.58 -16.55
CA GLY A 168 11.25 -13.52 -15.55
C GLY A 168 11.67 -14.01 -14.16
N GLY A 169 12.61 -13.28 -13.56
CA GLY A 169 13.20 -13.57 -12.24
C GLY A 169 14.47 -14.43 -12.30
N TRP A 170 15.36 -14.26 -11.32
CA TRP A 170 16.52 -15.14 -11.12
C TRP A 170 16.08 -16.47 -10.46
N CYS A 171 17.03 -17.34 -10.14
CA CYS A 171 16.80 -18.65 -9.54
C CYS A 171 15.76 -18.61 -8.39
N PRO A 172 14.56 -19.21 -8.54
CA PRO A 172 13.51 -19.20 -7.51
C PRO A 172 13.93 -19.96 -6.25
N TYR A 173 14.89 -20.90 -6.33
CA TYR A 173 15.42 -21.60 -5.16
C TYR A 173 16.40 -20.73 -4.36
N CYS A 174 17.06 -19.77 -5.00
CA CYS A 174 17.94 -18.81 -4.35
C CYS A 174 17.23 -17.47 -4.04
N ALA A 175 16.14 -17.17 -4.74
CA ALA A 175 15.34 -15.95 -4.60
C ALA A 175 14.14 -16.13 -3.66
N LYS A 176 13.62 -17.36 -3.48
CA LYS A 176 12.81 -17.67 -2.30
C LYS A 176 13.74 -17.55 -1.12
N SER A 177 13.50 -16.57 -0.25
CA SER A 177 14.03 -16.59 1.12
C SER A 177 13.87 -18.02 1.62
N PRO A 178 14.93 -18.64 2.18
CA PRO A 178 14.84 -20.01 2.69
C PRO A 178 13.57 -20.11 3.54
N LYS A 179 12.80 -21.20 3.38
CA LYS A 179 11.63 -21.44 4.24
C LYS A 179 12.13 -21.28 5.67
N LEU A 180 11.69 -20.21 6.33
CA LEU A 180 12.13 -19.92 7.69
C LEU A 180 11.77 -21.14 8.53
N THR A 181 12.74 -21.69 9.23
CA THR A 181 12.54 -22.85 10.10
C THR A 181 12.11 -22.37 11.49
N ILE A 182 11.56 -23.27 12.32
CA ILE A 182 11.28 -22.93 13.72
C ILE A 182 12.60 -22.64 14.47
N GLU A 183 13.69 -23.28 14.07
CA GLU A 183 15.04 -23.01 14.55
C GLU A 183 15.47 -21.57 14.23
N ASP A 184 15.22 -21.07 13.02
CA ASP A 184 15.50 -19.68 12.65
C ASP A 184 14.71 -18.68 13.52
N ALA A 185 13.45 -19.02 13.86
CA ALA A 185 12.62 -18.21 14.74
C ALA A 185 13.15 -18.21 16.19
N LYS A 186 13.60 -19.37 16.69
CA LYS A 186 14.21 -19.50 18.01
C LYS A 186 15.53 -18.73 18.10
N GLN A 187 16.41 -18.86 17.10
CA GLN A 187 17.67 -18.11 17.03
C GLN A 187 17.42 -16.59 16.95
N PHE A 188 16.43 -16.16 16.18
CA PHE A 188 16.05 -14.75 16.12
C PHE A 188 15.55 -14.22 17.47
N ALA A 189 14.79 -15.02 18.21
CA ALA A 189 14.35 -14.65 19.56
C ALA A 189 15.53 -14.50 20.52
N ILE A 190 16.48 -15.45 20.50
CA ILE A 190 17.68 -15.41 21.34
C ILE A 190 18.51 -14.15 21.03
N MET A 191 18.72 -13.83 19.75
CA MET A 191 19.43 -12.62 19.31
C MET A 191 18.79 -11.32 19.84
N LYS A 192 17.49 -11.32 20.14
CA LYS A 192 16.74 -10.19 20.70
C LYS A 192 16.53 -10.29 22.21
N ASN A 193 17.35 -11.09 22.90
CA ASN A 193 17.23 -11.41 24.32
C ASN A 193 15.81 -11.84 24.67
N GLY A 194 15.27 -12.78 23.91
CA GLY A 194 13.94 -13.32 24.11
C GLY A 194 13.87 -14.80 23.75
N GLN A 195 12.67 -15.36 23.80
CA GLN A 195 12.43 -16.76 23.54
C GLN A 195 11.21 -16.92 22.62
N CYS A 196 11.30 -17.85 21.68
CA CYS A 196 10.14 -18.34 20.95
C CYS A 196 9.60 -19.55 21.69
N ILE A 197 8.38 -19.46 22.23
CA ILE A 197 7.74 -20.52 23.03
C ILE A 197 7.10 -21.58 22.13
N SER A 198 6.71 -21.19 20.92
CA SER A 198 6.07 -22.10 19.98
C SER A 198 6.98 -23.25 19.55
N ILE A 199 6.39 -24.45 19.50
CA ILE A 199 7.06 -25.70 19.10
C ILE A 199 6.81 -26.07 17.64
N GLU A 200 5.77 -25.51 17.00
CA GLU A 200 5.41 -25.80 15.61
C GLU A 200 5.44 -24.53 14.75
N TYR A 201 6.08 -24.60 13.58
CA TYR A 201 6.04 -23.57 12.54
C TYR A 201 5.59 -24.20 11.22
N LYS A 202 4.33 -23.98 10.83
CA LYS A 202 3.76 -24.62 9.64
C LYS A 202 4.00 -23.79 8.38
N ASN A 203 3.91 -22.46 8.48
CA ASN A 203 4.12 -21.54 7.36
C ASN A 203 4.37 -20.09 7.82
N ILE A 204 4.63 -19.21 6.85
CA ILE A 204 4.94 -17.78 7.08
C ILE A 204 3.82 -16.98 7.77
N HIS A 205 2.57 -17.46 7.69
CA HIS A 205 1.41 -16.82 8.29
C HIS A 205 1.04 -17.42 9.65
N THR A 206 1.68 -18.52 10.08
CA THR A 206 1.47 -19.05 11.43
C THR A 206 2.03 -18.10 12.48
N SER A 207 1.16 -17.70 13.41
CA SER A 207 1.53 -16.89 14.56
C SER A 207 2.33 -17.75 15.54
N LEU A 208 3.52 -17.26 15.89
CA LEU A 208 4.35 -17.83 16.94
C LEU A 208 4.15 -17.03 18.23
N ILE A 209 4.34 -17.69 19.37
CA ILE A 209 4.34 -17.08 20.69
C ILE A 209 5.77 -16.67 21.01
N TRP A 210 5.96 -15.38 21.27
CA TRP A 210 7.23 -14.76 21.58
C TRP A 210 7.22 -14.24 23.01
N ASN A 211 8.37 -14.31 23.67
CA ASN A 211 8.61 -13.80 25.01
C ASN A 211 9.87 -12.92 25.01
N CYS A 212 9.83 -11.72 25.57
CA CYS A 212 11.02 -10.88 25.69
C CYS A 212 11.74 -11.08 27.03
N GLN A 213 12.95 -10.54 27.19
CA GLN A 213 13.73 -10.57 28.44
C GLN A 213 12.97 -10.03 29.66
N TYR A 214 11.95 -9.20 29.47
CA TYR A 214 11.11 -8.64 30.54
C TYR A 214 9.84 -9.46 30.82
N GLY A 215 9.68 -10.63 30.18
CA GLY A 215 8.54 -11.53 30.41
C GLY A 215 7.25 -11.18 29.66
N HIS A 216 7.28 -10.22 28.73
CA HIS A 216 6.11 -9.90 27.92
C HIS A 216 5.91 -10.95 26.83
N GLN A 217 4.72 -11.55 26.81
CA GLN A 217 4.33 -12.54 25.81
C GLN A 217 3.42 -11.92 24.76
N TRP A 218 3.67 -12.20 23.48
CA TRP A 218 2.78 -11.80 22.39
C TRP A 218 2.74 -12.82 21.27
N GLN A 219 1.65 -12.78 20.50
CA GLN A 219 1.47 -13.61 19.31
C GLN A 219 1.70 -12.76 18.05
N ALA A 220 2.58 -13.23 17.17
CA ALA A 220 2.82 -12.60 15.88
C ALA A 220 3.47 -13.61 14.91
N CYS A 221 3.22 -13.46 13.61
CA CYS A 221 3.94 -14.27 12.62
C CYS A 221 5.39 -13.78 12.47
N PHE A 222 6.30 -14.69 12.10
CA PHE A 222 7.73 -14.41 12.09
C PHE A 222 8.12 -13.26 11.13
N GLU A 223 7.46 -13.17 9.98
CA GLU A 223 7.68 -12.08 9.02
C GLU A 223 7.35 -10.71 9.63
N GLN A 224 6.19 -10.59 10.30
CA GLN A 224 5.80 -9.35 10.97
C GLN A 224 6.79 -8.94 12.05
N VAL A 225 7.34 -9.90 12.81
CA VAL A 225 8.32 -9.60 13.86
C VAL A 225 9.66 -9.12 13.27
N LYS A 226 10.07 -9.64 12.10
CA LYS A 226 11.27 -9.16 11.39
C LYS A 226 11.10 -7.76 10.80
N LEU A 227 9.92 -7.46 10.25
CA LEU A 227 9.64 -6.20 9.57
C LEU A 227 9.38 -5.04 10.56
N ARG A 228 8.92 -5.34 11.77
CA ARG A 228 8.68 -4.32 12.79
C ARG A 228 9.99 -3.67 13.25
N LYS A 229 9.96 -2.34 13.39
CA LYS A 229 11.08 -1.56 13.96
C LYS A 229 11.35 -1.88 15.43
N THR A 230 10.39 -2.48 16.12
CA THR A 230 10.46 -2.80 17.55
C THR A 230 10.24 -4.29 17.78
N TRP A 231 11.12 -4.88 18.60
CA TRP A 231 11.12 -6.32 18.91
C TRP A 231 9.87 -6.74 19.69
N CYS A 232 9.61 -6.07 20.82
CA CYS A 232 8.45 -6.32 21.66
C CYS A 232 7.51 -5.10 21.60
N PRO A 233 6.23 -5.28 21.25
CA PRO A 233 5.27 -4.16 21.14
C PRO A 233 5.04 -3.47 22.49
N PHE A 234 5.20 -4.20 23.60
CA PHE A 234 5.09 -3.66 24.96
C PHE A 234 6.35 -2.88 25.36
N CYS A 235 7.54 -3.31 24.92
CA CYS A 235 8.78 -2.59 25.18
C CYS A 235 9.01 -1.41 24.22
N ALA A 236 8.30 -1.35 23.09
CA ALA A 236 8.41 -0.26 22.13
C ALA A 236 8.16 1.14 22.74
N ASN A 237 7.36 1.20 23.81
CA ASN A 237 7.07 2.43 24.53
C ASN A 237 8.08 2.76 25.65
N CYS A 238 9.09 1.92 25.88
CA CYS A 238 10.10 2.12 26.92
C CYS A 238 11.52 2.02 26.32
N ARG A 239 12.14 3.19 26.13
CA ARG A 239 13.49 3.46 25.59
C ARG A 239 14.58 2.47 26.04
N ASN A 240 14.61 2.19 27.35
CA ASN A 240 15.55 1.33 28.06
C ASN A 240 15.08 1.17 29.54
N LEU A 241 15.79 0.38 30.35
CA LEU A 241 15.43 0.11 31.76
C LEU A 241 15.50 1.37 32.64
N GLU A 242 16.40 2.30 32.35
CA GLU A 242 16.56 3.58 33.07
C GLU A 242 15.48 4.60 32.69
N ASP A 243 15.05 4.61 31.44
CA ASP A 243 13.93 5.41 30.94
C ASP A 243 12.63 4.83 31.48
N ALA A 244 12.46 3.50 31.54
CA ALA A 244 11.30 2.87 32.19
C ALA A 244 11.26 3.19 33.69
N LYS A 245 12.41 3.18 34.38
CA LYS A 245 12.55 3.61 35.78
C LYS A 245 12.29 5.11 35.94
N LYS A 246 12.81 5.99 35.07
CA LYS A 246 12.59 7.46 35.09
C LYS A 246 11.17 7.86 34.70
N LEU A 247 10.52 7.13 33.79
CA LEU A 247 9.13 7.34 33.41
C LEU A 247 8.20 6.89 34.54
N ALA A 248 8.52 5.76 35.17
CA ALA A 248 7.84 5.31 36.39
C ALA A 248 8.05 6.31 37.53
N LEU A 249 9.27 6.83 37.74
CA LEU A 249 9.56 7.83 38.77
C LEU A 249 8.88 9.19 38.51
N SER A 250 8.88 9.67 37.26
CA SER A 250 8.33 10.98 36.90
C SER A 250 6.80 10.98 36.72
N ARG A 251 6.19 9.82 36.44
CA ARG A 251 4.72 9.72 36.25
C ARG A 251 3.97 9.01 37.37
N ASN A 252 4.65 8.38 38.34
CA ASN A 252 3.99 7.84 39.54
C ASN A 252 3.65 8.91 40.60
N GLY A 253 4.14 10.15 40.46
CA GLY A 253 3.78 11.25 41.35
C GLY A 253 2.53 11.98 40.88
N ASP A 254 2.61 12.63 39.72
CA ASP A 254 1.65 13.70 39.38
C ASP A 254 0.23 13.23 39.03
N ASN A 255 0.07 12.07 38.39
CA ASN A 255 -1.26 11.53 38.11
C ASN A 255 -1.95 10.94 39.36
N VAL A 256 -1.17 10.48 40.33
CA VAL A 256 -1.67 10.02 41.63
C VAL A 256 -2.04 11.23 42.50
N LYS A 257 -1.21 12.29 42.47
CA LYS A 257 -1.40 13.53 43.26
C LYS A 257 -2.57 14.38 42.80
N HIS A 258 -2.87 14.40 41.49
CA HIS A 258 -3.88 15.29 40.91
C HIS A 258 -5.10 14.58 40.29
N GLN A 259 -5.00 13.29 39.94
CA GLN A 259 -6.07 12.59 39.19
C GLN A 259 -6.49 11.23 39.77
N GLY A 260 -5.87 10.75 40.86
CA GLY A 260 -6.30 9.54 41.56
C GLY A 260 -6.27 8.25 40.73
N THR A 261 -5.51 8.18 39.64
CA THR A 261 -5.44 6.97 38.79
C THR A 261 -4.01 6.57 38.45
N TRP A 262 -3.75 5.27 38.54
CA TRP A 262 -2.41 4.67 38.39
C TRP A 262 -2.06 4.32 36.93
N CYS A 263 -3.06 4.16 36.06
CA CYS A 263 -2.84 3.82 34.66
C CYS A 263 -4.02 4.29 33.78
N PRO A 264 -3.79 5.08 32.71
CA PRO A 264 -4.86 5.54 31.81
C PRO A 264 -5.44 4.42 30.94
N LEU A 265 -4.90 3.19 31.01
CA LEU A 265 -5.34 2.04 30.23
C LEU A 265 -6.08 0.97 31.05
N CYS A 266 -6.06 1.04 32.39
CA CYS A 266 -6.60 0.00 33.25
C CYS A 266 -7.64 0.58 34.21
N LYS A 267 -8.92 0.58 33.79
CA LYS A 267 -10.01 1.16 34.58
C LYS A 267 -10.40 0.38 35.84
N ASN A 268 -10.10 -0.92 35.95
CA ASN A 268 -10.51 -1.75 37.08
C ASN A 268 -9.32 -2.58 37.62
N LYS A 269 -8.79 -2.20 38.78
CA LYS A 269 -7.81 -3.01 39.54
C LYS A 269 -8.60 -4.17 40.17
N ARG A 270 -8.35 -5.41 39.75
CA ARG A 270 -9.02 -6.61 40.27
C ARG A 270 -8.14 -7.25 41.35
N GLU A 271 -8.71 -7.89 42.38
CA GLU A 271 -8.04 -8.74 43.39
C GLU A 271 -6.91 -9.61 42.79
N LYS A 272 -7.12 -10.12 41.56
CA LYS A 272 -6.15 -10.87 40.77
C LYS A 272 -4.81 -10.14 40.53
N LEU A 273 -4.82 -8.83 40.37
CA LEU A 273 -3.63 -8.01 40.21
C LEU A 273 -2.84 -7.91 41.52
N CYS A 274 -3.51 -7.67 42.65
CA CYS A 274 -2.89 -7.67 43.98
C CYS A 274 -2.28 -9.05 44.28
N ARG A 275 -3.01 -10.13 44.00
CA ARG A 275 -2.48 -11.50 44.08
C ARG A 275 -1.22 -11.70 43.25
N ASN A 276 -1.19 -11.25 42.00
CA ASN A 276 -0.01 -11.38 41.13
C ASN A 276 1.19 -10.61 41.66
N ILE A 277 0.98 -9.44 42.29
CA ILE A 277 2.05 -8.63 42.85
C ILE A 277 2.61 -9.29 44.10
N VAL A 278 1.74 -9.61 45.07
CA VAL A 278 2.17 -10.22 46.34
C VAL A 278 2.81 -11.59 46.09
N SER A 279 2.30 -12.37 45.12
CA SER A 279 2.87 -13.68 44.80
C SER A 279 4.29 -13.62 44.23
N LYS A 280 4.70 -12.49 43.64
CA LYS A 280 6.09 -12.31 43.18
C LYS A 280 7.07 -12.22 44.34
N TYR A 281 6.63 -11.73 45.49
CA TYR A 281 7.48 -11.52 46.66
C TYR A 281 7.38 -12.67 47.67
N LEU A 282 6.16 -13.19 47.91
CA LEU A 282 5.89 -14.17 48.97
C LEU A 282 5.67 -15.61 48.46
N GLY A 283 5.65 -15.81 47.14
CA GLY A 283 5.18 -17.07 46.52
C GLY A 283 3.64 -17.13 46.45
N PRO A 284 3.03 -18.21 45.94
CA PRO A 284 1.58 -18.29 45.80
C PRO A 284 0.85 -18.27 47.17
N PRO A 285 -0.31 -17.59 47.30
CA PRO A 285 -1.09 -17.58 48.54
C PRO A 285 -1.78 -18.92 48.79
N SER A 286 -2.23 -19.11 50.03
CA SER A 286 -3.03 -20.27 50.41
C SER A 286 -4.31 -20.36 49.58
N THR A 287 -4.68 -21.60 49.25
CA THR A 287 -5.98 -21.91 48.63
C THR A 287 -7.13 -21.87 49.64
N ILE A 288 -6.83 -21.87 50.94
CA ILE A 288 -7.80 -21.79 52.03
C ILE A 288 -8.18 -20.33 52.24
N ARG A 289 -9.37 -19.94 51.77
CA ARG A 289 -9.91 -18.58 51.93
C ARG A 289 -10.67 -18.34 53.23
N ARG A 290 -11.12 -19.39 53.92
CA ARG A 290 -11.87 -19.30 55.18
C ARG A 290 -11.23 -20.19 56.25
N PRO A 291 -10.15 -19.73 56.90
CA PRO A 291 -9.48 -20.50 57.93
C PRO A 291 -10.38 -20.78 59.13
N ILE A 292 -10.16 -21.88 59.85
CA ILE A 292 -11.02 -22.27 60.98
C ILE A 292 -11.08 -21.19 62.08
N PHE A 293 -9.99 -20.43 62.27
CA PHE A 293 -9.93 -19.38 63.29
C PHE A 293 -10.85 -18.19 63.02
N THR A 294 -11.36 -18.03 61.79
CA THR A 294 -12.29 -16.93 61.46
C THR A 294 -13.74 -17.28 61.80
N LYS A 295 -14.03 -18.46 62.35
CA LYS A 295 -15.36 -18.90 62.78
C LYS A 295 -15.72 -18.31 64.15
N THR A 296 -16.91 -17.71 64.23
CA THR A 296 -17.50 -17.21 65.49
C THR A 296 -18.92 -17.74 65.65
N SER A 297 -19.55 -17.54 66.81
CA SER A 297 -20.96 -17.87 67.02
C SER A 297 -21.89 -17.12 66.06
N GLU A 298 -21.50 -15.93 65.61
CA GLU A 298 -22.23 -15.10 64.65
C GLU A 298 -21.91 -15.48 63.20
N HIS A 299 -20.74 -16.06 62.94
CA HIS A 299 -20.27 -16.47 61.61
C HIS A 299 -19.80 -17.94 61.61
N PRO A 300 -20.73 -18.91 61.65
CA PRO A 300 -20.42 -20.34 61.83
C PRO A 300 -19.59 -20.96 60.68
N TYR A 301 -19.60 -20.33 59.51
CA TYR A 301 -18.82 -20.74 58.33
C TYR A 301 -17.47 -20.03 58.20
N GLY A 302 -17.19 -19.04 59.05
CA GLY A 302 -15.96 -18.25 59.04
C GLY A 302 -15.96 -17.12 58.02
N LEU A 303 -15.24 -16.04 58.35
CA LEU A 303 -14.99 -14.92 57.45
C LEU A 303 -14.02 -15.31 56.33
N GLU A 304 -14.27 -14.77 55.13
CA GLU A 304 -13.42 -14.93 53.96
C GLU A 304 -12.29 -13.91 53.97
N LEU A 305 -11.09 -14.38 53.69
CA LEU A 305 -9.90 -13.55 53.52
C LEU A 305 -9.52 -13.50 52.05
N ASP A 306 -9.26 -12.30 51.53
CA ASP A 306 -8.90 -12.13 50.13
C ASP A 306 -7.54 -12.78 49.83
N ILE A 307 -6.44 -12.43 50.48
CA ILE A 307 -5.13 -13.05 50.21
C ILE A 307 -4.50 -13.54 51.52
N TYR A 308 -4.48 -14.85 51.72
CA TYR A 308 -4.00 -15.44 52.97
C TYR A 308 -2.68 -16.21 52.83
N TYR A 309 -1.72 -15.92 53.71
CA TYR A 309 -0.42 -16.59 53.85
C TYR A 309 -0.23 -17.11 55.28
N PRO A 310 -0.73 -18.32 55.60
CA PRO A 310 -0.64 -18.91 56.94
C PRO A 310 0.81 -19.04 57.42
N GLN A 311 1.75 -19.33 56.51
CA GLN A 311 3.17 -19.48 56.83
C GLN A 311 3.82 -18.20 57.36
N TYR A 312 3.22 -17.04 57.07
CA TYR A 312 3.68 -15.73 57.53
C TYR A 312 2.71 -15.10 58.54
N GLY A 313 1.63 -15.79 58.92
CA GLY A 313 0.58 -15.23 59.77
C GLY A 313 -0.12 -14.00 59.17
N LEU A 314 -0.10 -13.85 57.85
CA LEU A 314 -0.51 -12.64 57.13
C LEU A 314 -1.80 -12.89 56.34
N ALA A 315 -2.73 -11.94 56.40
CA ALA A 315 -3.91 -11.87 55.53
C ALA A 315 -4.04 -10.44 55.00
N ILE A 316 -4.14 -10.29 53.68
CA ILE A 316 -4.32 -9.00 53.01
C ILE A 316 -5.76 -8.96 52.50
N GLU A 317 -6.54 -8.01 53.01
CA GLU A 317 -7.88 -7.70 52.51
C GLU A 317 -7.81 -6.64 51.41
N TYR A 318 -8.56 -6.85 50.33
CA TYR A 318 -8.64 -5.88 49.25
C TYR A 318 -9.76 -4.86 49.55
N ASP A 319 -9.36 -3.60 49.76
CA ASP A 319 -10.29 -2.46 49.80
C ASP A 319 -10.15 -1.63 48.52
N ASP A 320 -11.28 -1.27 47.90
CA ASP A 320 -11.37 -0.46 46.68
C ASP A 320 -10.83 0.97 46.85
N LYS A 321 -10.61 1.43 48.09
CA LYS A 321 -10.19 2.81 48.39
C LYS A 321 -8.70 3.07 48.23
N ASP A 322 -7.82 2.19 48.73
CA ASP A 322 -6.35 2.35 48.58
C ASP A 322 -5.56 1.03 48.80
N PRO A 323 -5.51 0.16 47.79
CA PRO A 323 -4.82 -1.14 47.90
C PRO A 323 -3.30 -1.02 47.99
N GLU A 324 -2.71 0.13 47.64
CA GLU A 324 -1.25 0.33 47.71
C GLU A 324 -0.81 0.64 49.14
N LYS A 325 -1.59 1.47 49.87
CA LYS A 325 -1.35 1.71 51.29
C LYS A 325 -1.47 0.43 52.11
N THR A 326 -2.53 -0.36 51.92
CA THR A 326 -2.74 -1.62 52.68
C THR A 326 -1.59 -2.60 52.46
N ILE A 327 -1.20 -2.86 51.21
CA ILE A 327 -0.12 -3.80 50.89
C ILE A 327 1.23 -3.29 51.39
N ARG A 328 1.50 -1.99 51.25
CA ARG A 328 2.76 -1.40 51.69
C ARG A 328 2.88 -1.38 53.21
N ASP A 329 1.84 -0.96 53.92
CA ASP A 329 1.82 -0.88 55.38
C ASP A 329 1.98 -2.28 55.99
N GLU A 330 1.34 -3.31 55.41
CA GLU A 330 1.46 -4.69 55.87
C GLU A 330 2.83 -5.32 55.56
N LEU A 331 3.41 -5.06 54.38
CA LEU A 331 4.75 -5.55 54.03
C LEU A 331 5.86 -4.81 54.81
N PHE A 332 5.63 -3.54 55.16
CA PHE A 332 6.52 -2.76 56.01
C PHE A 332 6.45 -3.24 57.47
N ALA A 333 5.26 -3.54 57.99
CA ALA A 333 5.08 -4.14 59.32
C ALA A 333 5.78 -5.50 59.47
N LEU A 334 5.97 -6.23 58.36
CA LEU A 334 6.71 -7.50 58.30
C LEU A 334 8.22 -7.34 58.07
N GLY A 335 8.73 -6.12 57.92
CA GLY A 335 10.16 -5.85 57.69
C GLY A 335 10.68 -6.32 56.33
N LEU A 336 9.78 -6.52 55.36
CA LEU A 336 10.11 -7.03 54.01
C LEU A 336 10.34 -5.91 52.98
N LEU A 337 10.05 -4.66 53.37
CA LEU A 337 10.34 -3.44 52.63
C LEU A 337 11.03 -2.47 53.59
N ASN A 338 12.17 -1.90 53.19
CA ASN A 338 12.86 -0.82 53.91
C ASN A 338 12.33 0.56 53.53
#